data_AF-A0A0D9P9Y1-F1
#
_entry.id   AF-A0A0D9P9Y1-F1
#
_cell.length_a   1.000
_cell.length_b   1.000
_cell.length_c   1.000
_cell.angle_alpha   90.00
_cell.angle_beta   90.00
_cell.angle_gamma   90.00
#
_symmetry.space_group_name_H-M   'P 1'
#
loop_
_entity.id
_entity.type
_entity.pdbx_description
1 polymer ?
#
loop_
_entity_poly.entity_id
_entity_poly.type
_entity_poly.pdbx_seq_one_letter_code
_entity_poly.pdbx_strand_id
1 'polypeptide(L)'
;MVNFISLAVLAMASVAVAAPPPPNGSVWWHTCGNCKCGHSGAYENFKGDTGCLRFDPNQDIRAAGLTRHGRLQTTCSLFTSDNCSGKVAQSIGVASGTYACTAFNQNTKSIRCYYDV
;
A
#
# COMPACT_ATOMS: atom_id res chain seq x y z
N MET A 1 -40.31 -33.34 21.55
CA MET A 1 -40.17 -32.70 20.23
C MET A 1 -39.64 -31.30 20.47
N VAL A 2 -38.35 -31.05 20.22
CA VAL A 2 -37.71 -29.74 20.41
C VAL A 2 -37.37 -29.20 19.03
N ASN A 3 -37.98 -28.07 18.68
CA ASN A 3 -37.87 -27.42 17.38
C ASN A 3 -36.65 -26.48 17.42
N PHE A 4 -35.59 -26.78 16.66
CA PHE A 4 -34.43 -25.90 16.52
C PHE A 4 -34.54 -25.12 15.22
N ILE A 5 -34.90 -23.85 15.34
CA ILE A 5 -34.86 -22.88 14.24
C ILE A 5 -33.41 -22.38 14.17
N SER A 6 -32.65 -22.85 13.17
CA SER A 6 -31.32 -22.32 12.89
C SER A 6 -31.45 -20.93 12.27
N LEU A 7 -31.13 -19.88 13.04
CA LEU A 7 -30.89 -18.55 12.48
C LEU A 7 -29.60 -18.57 11.65
N ALA A 8 -29.75 -18.52 10.33
CA ALA A 8 -28.65 -18.23 9.42
C ALA A 8 -28.34 -16.73 9.48
N VAL A 9 -27.24 -16.36 10.13
CA VAL A 9 -26.70 -15.00 10.08
C VAL A 9 -26.03 -14.82 8.72
N LEU A 10 -26.68 -14.11 7.80
CA LEU A 10 -26.03 -13.63 6.57
C LEU A 10 -25.04 -12.53 6.96
N ALA A 11 -23.76 -12.86 7.03
CA ALA A 11 -22.70 -11.88 7.12
C ALA A 11 -22.66 -11.07 5.81
N MET A 12 -23.10 -9.81 5.87
CA MET A 12 -22.92 -8.87 4.77
C MET A 12 -21.42 -8.58 4.63
N ALA A 13 -20.79 -9.17 3.61
CA ALA A 13 -19.49 -8.74 3.16
C ALA A 13 -19.64 -7.32 2.61
N SER A 14 -19.34 -6.32 3.44
CA SER A 14 -19.19 -4.94 3.00
C SER A 14 -18.03 -4.91 2.01
N VAL A 15 -18.38 -4.87 0.72
CA VAL A 15 -17.43 -4.54 -0.33
C VAL A 15 -17.03 -3.11 -0.06
N ALA A 16 -15.88 -2.92 0.59
CA ALA A 16 -15.25 -1.62 0.71
C ALA A 16 -14.99 -1.14 -0.72
N VAL A 17 -15.90 -0.30 -1.23
CA VAL A 17 -15.71 0.38 -2.50
C VAL A 17 -14.47 1.22 -2.31
N ALA A 18 -13.37 0.84 -2.96
CA ALA A 18 -12.14 1.61 -2.92
C ALA A 18 -12.50 3.03 -3.38
N ALA A 19 -12.36 4.01 -2.48
CA ALA A 19 -12.57 5.40 -2.81
C ALA A 19 -11.73 5.73 -4.06
N PRO A 20 -12.24 6.56 -5.00
CA PRO A 20 -11.43 6.99 -6.14
C PRO A 20 -10.10 7.54 -5.62
N PRO A 21 -8.97 7.23 -6.30
CA PRO A 21 -7.68 7.64 -5.80
C PRO A 21 -7.66 9.18 -5.67
N PRO A 22 -7.09 9.72 -4.57
CA PRO A 22 -6.89 11.15 -4.44
C PRO A 22 -6.14 11.68 -5.68
N PRO A 23 -6.34 12.97 -6.06
CA PRO A 23 -5.66 13.57 -7.21
C PRO A 23 -4.13 13.67 -7.04
N ASN A 24 -3.65 13.36 -5.83
CA ASN A 24 -2.27 13.41 -5.40
C ASN A 24 -1.75 11.97 -5.16
N GLY A 25 -0.44 11.84 -5.04
CA GLY A 25 0.18 10.56 -4.74
C GLY A 25 -0.22 10.04 -3.37
N SER A 26 -0.47 8.73 -3.28
CA SER A 26 -0.64 8.02 -2.02
C SER A 26 0.04 6.66 -2.09
N VAL A 27 0.62 6.28 -0.97
CA VAL A 27 1.23 4.97 -0.74
C VAL A 27 0.71 4.38 0.56
N TRP A 28 0.24 3.14 0.51
CA TRP A 28 -0.08 2.33 1.69
C TRP A 28 0.86 1.16 1.73
N TRP A 29 1.25 0.74 2.93
CA TRP A 29 2.11 -0.43 3.09
C TRP A 29 1.47 -1.46 4.00
N HIS A 30 1.77 -2.72 3.71
CA HIS A 30 1.08 -3.87 4.26
C HIS A 30 2.10 -4.88 4.77
N THR A 31 1.82 -5.49 5.91
CA THR A 31 2.61 -6.59 6.45
C THR A 31 2.30 -7.92 5.76
N CYS A 32 1.11 -8.09 5.18
CA CYS A 32 0.85 -9.23 4.31
C CYS A 32 1.45 -8.98 2.92
N GLY A 33 1.91 -10.03 2.24
CA GLY A 33 2.54 -9.94 0.90
C GLY A 33 1.60 -9.56 -0.25
N ASN A 34 0.49 -8.88 0.04
CA ASN A 34 -0.45 -8.30 -0.91
C ASN A 34 -1.20 -7.14 -0.24
N CYS A 35 -2.09 -6.46 -0.96
CA CYS A 35 -2.84 -5.31 -0.43
C CYS A 35 -4.30 -5.66 -0.08
N LYS A 36 -4.60 -6.96 0.14
CA LYS A 36 -5.92 -7.42 0.56
C LYS A 36 -6.10 -7.39 2.09
N CYS A 37 -5.01 -7.38 2.85
CA CYS A 37 -5.09 -7.11 4.29
C CYS A 37 -5.13 -5.60 4.57
N GLY A 38 -5.56 -5.25 5.78
CA GLY A 38 -5.45 -3.88 6.28
C GLY A 38 -4.02 -3.35 6.14
N HIS A 39 -3.89 -2.08 5.74
CA HIS A 39 -2.60 -1.44 5.67
C HIS A 39 -2.06 -1.20 7.09
N SER A 40 -0.75 -1.38 7.26
CA SER A 40 -0.04 -1.16 8.53
C SER A 40 0.42 0.29 8.68
N GLY A 41 0.37 1.06 7.59
CA GLY A 41 0.56 2.50 7.56
C GLY A 41 0.38 3.06 6.16
N ALA A 42 0.45 4.39 6.06
CA ALA A 42 0.22 5.11 4.82
C ALA A 42 0.93 6.47 4.81
N TYR A 43 1.17 6.98 3.60
CA TYR A 43 1.50 8.38 3.36
C TYR A 43 0.70 8.85 2.14
N GLU A 44 -0.21 9.78 2.37
CA GLU A 44 -1.25 10.15 1.43
C GLU A 44 -1.18 11.62 1.03
N ASN A 45 -1.78 11.93 -0.11
CA ASN A 45 -2.00 13.30 -0.58
C ASN A 45 -0.72 14.11 -0.87
N PHE A 46 0.38 13.45 -1.23
CA PHE A 46 1.65 14.12 -1.51
C PHE A 46 1.83 14.47 -2.99
N LYS A 47 2.66 15.48 -3.24
CA LYS A 47 3.12 15.90 -4.57
C LYS A 47 4.65 15.93 -4.58
N GLY A 48 5.28 15.58 -5.69
CA GLY A 48 6.73 15.49 -5.77
C GLY A 48 7.26 14.30 -4.97
N ASP A 49 8.11 14.56 -3.97
CA ASP A 49 8.85 13.56 -3.19
C ASP A 49 8.36 13.52 -1.73
N THR A 50 8.23 12.31 -1.15
CA THR A 50 7.84 12.11 0.26
C THR A 50 8.94 12.38 1.29
N GLY A 51 10.17 12.60 0.84
CA GLY A 51 11.36 12.33 1.63
C GLY A 51 11.53 10.83 1.89
N CYS A 52 12.42 10.49 2.82
CA CYS A 52 12.54 9.11 3.27
C CYS A 52 11.49 8.79 4.33
N LEU A 53 10.62 7.82 4.05
CA LEU A 53 9.66 7.28 4.98
C LEU A 53 10.22 6.00 5.60
N ARG A 54 10.50 6.05 6.89
CA ARG A 54 10.97 4.90 7.67
C ARG A 54 9.78 4.06 8.14
N PHE A 55 9.92 2.74 8.06
CA PHE A 55 8.95 1.81 8.65
C PHE A 55 9.23 1.54 10.13
N ASP A 56 8.18 1.15 10.85
CA ASP A 56 8.31 0.68 12.22
C ASP A 56 9.24 -0.56 12.23
N PRO A 57 10.29 -0.59 13.09
CA PRO A 57 11.22 -1.71 13.16
C PRO A 57 10.56 -3.05 13.53
N ASN A 58 9.39 -3.02 14.16
CA ASN A 58 8.60 -4.20 14.55
C ASN A 58 7.63 -4.67 13.45
N GLN A 59 7.61 -4.01 12.29
CA GLN A 59 6.77 -4.39 11.16
C GLN A 59 7.63 -4.93 10.02
N ASP A 60 7.32 -6.15 9.57
CA ASP A 60 7.83 -6.68 8.32
C ASP A 60 6.89 -6.28 7.19
N ILE A 61 7.23 -5.20 6.50
CA ILE A 61 6.44 -4.73 5.35
C ILE A 61 6.76 -5.59 4.12
N ARG A 62 5.71 -6.09 3.47
CA ARG A 62 5.78 -7.08 2.39
C ARG A 62 5.06 -6.67 1.12
N ALA A 63 4.26 -5.60 1.14
CA ALA A 63 3.66 -5.02 -0.05
C ALA A 63 3.37 -3.54 0.11
N ALA A 64 3.20 -2.84 -1.02
CA ALA A 64 2.68 -1.48 -1.05
C ALA A 64 1.61 -1.29 -2.13
N GLY A 65 0.58 -0.54 -1.76
CA GLY A 65 -0.45 -0.01 -2.65
C GLY A 65 -0.11 1.42 -3.08
N LEU A 66 -0.30 1.75 -4.35
CA LEU A 66 0.10 3.02 -4.96
C LEU A 66 -1.04 3.58 -5.80
N THR A 67 -1.20 4.90 -5.85
CA THR A 67 -2.23 5.56 -6.67
C THR A 67 -1.72 6.04 -8.02
N ARG A 68 -2.67 6.21 -8.95
CA ARG A 68 -2.51 6.90 -10.22
C ARG A 68 -3.75 7.75 -10.48
N HIS A 69 -3.54 9.00 -10.90
CA HIS A 69 -4.61 9.92 -11.29
C HIS A 69 -4.32 10.53 -12.66
N GLY A 70 -5.21 10.30 -13.62
CA GLY A 70 -5.00 10.73 -15.00
C GLY A 70 -3.71 10.15 -15.59
N ARG A 71 -2.75 11.02 -15.91
CA ARG A 71 -1.41 10.64 -16.41
C ARG A 71 -0.35 10.52 -15.30
N LEU A 72 -0.66 10.98 -14.09
CA LEU A 72 0.27 11.05 -12.97
C LEU A 72 0.26 9.75 -12.18
N GLN A 73 1.44 9.18 -11.94
CA GLN A 73 1.59 7.88 -11.28
C GLN A 73 2.50 8.00 -10.07
N THR A 74 2.17 7.30 -8.99
CA THR A 74 3.11 7.12 -7.88
C THR A 74 4.10 6.01 -8.22
N THR A 75 5.39 6.31 -8.03
CA THR A 75 6.48 5.33 -8.04
C THR A 75 7.22 5.40 -6.70
N CYS A 76 7.79 4.30 -6.24
CA CYS A 76 8.58 4.29 -5.02
C CYS A 76 9.86 3.47 -5.17
N SER A 77 10.91 3.91 -4.49
CA SER A 77 12.15 3.19 -4.29
C SER A 77 12.16 2.60 -2.87
N LEU A 78 12.38 1.30 -2.78
CA LEU A 78 12.44 0.54 -1.54
C LEU A 78 13.90 0.39 -1.11
N PHE A 79 14.15 0.52 0.19
CA PHE A 79 15.49 0.42 0.78
C PHE A 79 15.49 -0.56 1.96
N THR A 80 16.59 -1.29 2.09
CA THR A 80 16.83 -2.15 3.26
C THR A 80 17.43 -1.40 4.44
N SER A 81 17.91 -0.16 4.22
CA SER A 81 18.27 0.75 5.30
C SER A 81 17.03 1.45 5.84
N ASP A 82 17.15 2.07 7.01
CA ASP A 82 16.07 2.78 7.70
C ASP A 82 15.95 4.27 7.32
N ASN A 83 16.87 4.77 6.50
CA ASN A 83 17.03 6.18 6.15
C ASN A 83 17.17 6.41 4.63
N CYS A 84 16.72 5.46 3.81
CA CYS A 84 16.80 5.53 2.35
C CYS A 84 18.20 5.83 1.82
N SER A 85 19.21 5.24 2.46
CA SER A 85 20.60 5.35 2.07
C SER A 85 21.06 4.05 1.38
N GLY A 86 22.13 4.16 0.61
CA GLY A 86 22.68 3.03 -0.13
C GLY A 86 21.88 2.69 -1.38
N LYS A 87 21.95 1.42 -1.78
CA LYS A 87 21.35 0.94 -3.04
C LYS A 87 19.85 0.72 -2.89
N VAL A 88 19.11 1.07 -3.93
CA VAL A 88 17.69 0.74 -4.05
C VAL A 88 17.56 -0.77 -4.17
N ALA A 89 16.78 -1.36 -3.26
CA ALA A 89 16.49 -2.79 -3.25
C ALA A 89 15.55 -3.19 -4.39
N GLN A 90 14.52 -2.38 -4.62
CA GLN A 90 13.49 -2.59 -5.63
C GLN A 90 12.79 -1.26 -5.91
N SER A 91 12.36 -1.05 -7.15
CA SER A 91 11.48 0.04 -7.54
C SER A 91 10.10 -0.51 -7.88
N ILE A 92 9.05 0.21 -7.46
CA ILE A 92 7.64 -0.17 -7.65
C ILE A 92 6.86 1.01 -8.22
N GLY A 93 5.76 0.74 -8.94
CA GLY A 93 4.96 1.76 -9.59
C GLY A 93 3.60 1.25 -10.05
N VAL A 94 2.72 2.18 -10.43
CA VAL A 94 1.40 1.87 -10.98
C VAL A 94 1.45 1.77 -12.49
N ALA A 95 1.43 0.56 -13.04
CA ALA A 95 1.49 0.35 -14.49
C ALA A 95 0.16 0.65 -15.21
N SER A 96 -0.99 0.33 -14.62
CA SER A 96 -2.31 0.59 -15.21
C SER A 96 -3.39 0.72 -14.13
N GLY A 97 -4.52 1.33 -14.49
CA GLY A 97 -5.61 1.60 -13.56
C GLY A 97 -5.37 2.84 -12.69
N THR A 98 -6.15 2.92 -11.62
CA THR A 98 -6.15 3.98 -10.60
C THR A 98 -5.34 3.60 -9.35
N TYR A 99 -5.06 2.30 -9.20
CA TYR A 99 -4.38 1.72 -8.06
C TYR A 99 -3.61 0.48 -8.51
N ALA A 100 -2.40 0.29 -7.99
CA ALA A 100 -1.69 -0.99 -8.10
C ALA A 100 -1.12 -1.41 -6.76
N CYS A 101 -1.11 -2.71 -6.55
CA CYS A 101 -0.44 -3.34 -5.43
C CYS A 101 0.81 -4.06 -5.90
N THR A 102 1.95 -3.82 -5.24
CA THR A 102 3.20 -4.51 -5.54
C THR A 102 3.75 -5.18 -4.29
N ALA A 103 4.00 -6.48 -4.37
CA ALA A 103 4.69 -7.23 -3.32
C ALA A 103 6.20 -6.96 -3.36
N PHE A 104 6.85 -7.05 -2.21
CA PHE A 104 8.28 -6.83 -2.07
C PHE A 104 9.03 -8.16 -2.16
N ASN A 105 10.19 -8.16 -2.80
CA ASN A 105 11.03 -9.35 -2.92
C ASN A 105 11.83 -9.66 -1.63
N GLN A 106 11.94 -8.68 -0.74
CA GLN A 106 12.65 -8.78 0.54
C GLN A 106 12.06 -7.83 1.58
N ASN A 107 12.44 -7.99 2.85
CA ASN A 107 11.97 -7.10 3.91
C ASN A 107 12.60 -5.70 3.71
N THR A 108 11.73 -4.71 3.55
CA THR A 108 12.10 -3.30 3.35
C THR A 108 12.04 -2.59 4.70
N LYS A 109 12.93 -1.61 4.92
CA LYS A 109 12.98 -0.81 6.17
C LYS A 109 12.63 0.66 5.96
N SER A 110 12.77 1.17 4.74
CA SER A 110 12.28 2.50 4.38
C SER A 110 11.92 2.60 2.91
N ILE A 111 11.11 3.60 2.54
CA ILE A 111 10.73 3.88 1.16
C ILE A 111 10.85 5.37 0.87
N ARG A 112 11.06 5.70 -0.39
CA ARG A 112 10.89 7.06 -0.90
C ARG A 112 9.99 7.01 -2.12
N CYS A 113 8.94 7.81 -2.12
CA CYS A 113 7.95 7.83 -3.19
C CYS A 113 7.94 9.17 -3.93
N TYR A 114 7.56 9.06 -5.19
CA TYR A 114 7.60 10.10 -6.19
C TYR A 114 6.25 10.13 -6.91
N TYR A 115 5.67 11.32 -7.03
CA TYR A 115 4.42 11.55 -7.75
C TYR A 115 4.53 12.83 -8.56
N ASP A 116 4.05 12.79 -9.81
CA ASP A 116 4.12 13.94 -10.72
C ASP A 116 5.57 14.35 -11.05
N VAL A 117 6.44 13.35 -11.30
CA VAL A 117 7.86 13.51 -11.64
C VAL A 117 8.13 13.02 -13.05
#